data_AF-A0A9E3MMM6-F1
#
_entry.id   AF-A0A9E3MMM6-F1
#
_cell.length_a   1.000
_cell.length_b   1.000
_cell.length_c   1.000
_cell.angle_alpha   90.00
_cell.angle_beta   90.00
_cell.angle_gamma   90.00
#
_symmetry.space_group_name_H-M   'P 1'
#
loop_
_entity.id
_entity.type
_entity.pdbx_description
1 polymer ?
#
loop_
_entity_poly.entity_id
_entity_poly.type
_entity_poly.pdbx_seq_one_letter_code
_entity_poly.pdbx_strand_id
1 'polypeptide(L)'
;MRPSTLRGGFAALIAIALAGCITNAEPPRRRVVQAPPPGPPRAYVDVGLAGQAVAFEAYTRRAAAIDAGFSGPAEIAQALQTAAGYEPRQLEGGMVAYGAMAALQEPAFVAGIRAQGRGLASRLAADPGAAMDLPGGSAAAARANAALARRGEALADAGRRVKQAAYSVQHQPWSRARVPNAAQRLAAVERTSAGGYRPDPADHARLTAALADSGRRAGSSPVIERSLAVAALTALGDDGAARSLMRDPKSGMCLREAKLNFHQCLASAGTHYEDIYCLGLHAMADPGQCVVDATRPARVRQARLD
;
A
#
# COMPACT_ATOMS: atom_id res chain seq x y z
N MET A 1 -82.96 -37.25 72.52
CA MET A 1 -82.50 -36.49 73.71
C MET A 1 -81.11 -35.92 73.41
N ARG A 2 -80.82 -34.66 73.77
CA ARG A 2 -79.47 -34.02 73.74
C ARG A 2 -78.80 -34.15 75.12
N PRO A 3 -77.45 -34.13 75.26
CA PRO A 3 -76.63 -32.89 75.39
C PRO A 3 -75.43 -32.85 74.38
N SER A 4 -74.74 -31.76 74.01
CA SER A 4 -74.03 -30.66 74.73
C SER A 4 -72.63 -31.05 75.26
N THR A 5 -71.52 -30.30 75.10
CA THR A 5 -71.26 -28.97 74.45
C THR A 5 -69.76 -28.66 74.21
N LEU A 6 -69.41 -28.09 73.04
CA LEU A 6 -68.58 -26.87 72.83
C LEU A 6 -67.37 -26.54 73.78
N ARG A 7 -66.12 -26.49 73.25
CA ARG A 7 -65.19 -25.31 73.20
C ARG A 7 -63.68 -25.62 73.11
N GLY A 8 -62.97 -24.88 72.24
CA GLY A 8 -61.52 -24.56 72.31
C GLY A 8 -60.53 -25.69 71.96
N GLY A 9 -59.35 -25.45 71.37
CA GLY A 9 -58.77 -24.19 70.88
C GLY A 9 -57.27 -24.38 70.56
N PHE A 10 -56.71 -23.49 69.75
CA PHE A 10 -55.28 -23.38 69.36
C PHE A 10 -54.70 -24.41 68.38
N ALA A 11 -53.89 -23.87 67.46
CA ALA A 11 -53.16 -24.58 66.42
C ALA A 11 -51.67 -24.65 66.75
N ALA A 12 -51.01 -25.73 66.34
CA ALA A 12 -49.61 -25.73 65.95
C ALA A 12 -49.34 -26.95 65.04
N LEU A 13 -49.00 -26.70 63.78
CA LEU A 13 -48.52 -27.73 62.86
C LEU A 13 -47.06 -28.05 63.19
N ILE A 14 -46.76 -29.30 63.56
CA ILE A 14 -45.41 -29.84 63.52
C ILE A 14 -45.45 -31.16 62.75
N ALA A 15 -45.04 -31.10 61.49
CA ALA A 15 -44.73 -32.26 60.66
C ALA A 15 -43.23 -32.22 60.36
N ILE A 16 -42.49 -33.22 60.86
CA ILE A 16 -41.09 -33.44 60.47
C ILE A 16 -40.98 -34.88 59.98
N ALA A 17 -40.48 -35.03 58.76
CA ALA A 17 -40.52 -36.26 57.99
C ALA A 17 -39.33 -37.20 58.32
N LEU A 18 -39.55 -38.49 58.06
CA LEU A 18 -38.52 -39.53 58.08
C LEU A 18 -37.46 -39.24 56.99
N ALA A 19 -36.22 -39.00 57.40
CA ALA A 19 -35.10 -38.78 56.48
C ALA A 19 -34.56 -40.12 55.93
N GLY A 20 -35.14 -40.58 54.82
CA GLY A 20 -34.54 -41.63 53.99
C GLY A 20 -33.42 -41.06 53.12
N CYS A 21 -32.22 -41.66 53.18
CA CYS A 21 -31.07 -41.20 52.39
C CYS A 21 -31.21 -41.57 50.91
N ILE A 22 -31.79 -40.67 50.10
CA ILE A 22 -31.68 -40.71 48.64
C ILE A 22 -30.49 -39.85 48.23
N THR A 23 -29.38 -40.49 47.85
CA THR A 23 -28.26 -39.83 47.17
C THR A 23 -28.67 -39.45 45.75
N ASN A 24 -29.08 -38.21 45.55
CA ASN A 24 -29.27 -37.63 44.23
C ASN A 24 -27.92 -37.45 43.53
N ALA A 25 -27.75 -38.05 42.35
CA ALA A 25 -26.58 -37.79 41.50
C ALA A 25 -26.71 -36.42 40.82
N GLU A 26 -25.73 -35.54 41.01
CA GLU A 26 -25.70 -34.22 40.36
C GLU A 26 -25.49 -34.39 38.84
N PRO A 27 -26.28 -33.71 37.98
CA PRO A 27 -26.09 -33.80 36.53
C PRO A 27 -24.72 -33.23 36.13
N PRO A 28 -24.02 -33.83 35.14
CA PRO A 28 -22.67 -33.42 34.79
C PRO A 28 -22.64 -31.99 34.27
N ARG A 29 -21.97 -31.10 35.01
CA ARG A 29 -21.77 -29.70 34.61
C ARG A 29 -21.07 -29.65 33.25
N ARG A 30 -21.75 -29.13 32.22
CA ARG A 30 -21.14 -28.84 30.91
C ARG A 30 -19.91 -27.96 31.16
N ARG A 31 -18.71 -28.47 30.89
CA ARG A 31 -17.52 -27.63 30.80
C ARG A 31 -17.74 -26.64 29.65
N VAL A 32 -17.89 -25.37 29.99
CA VAL A 32 -17.72 -24.29 29.01
C VAL A 32 -16.26 -24.33 28.59
N VAL A 33 -15.97 -24.86 27.40
CA VAL A 33 -14.64 -24.77 26.81
C VAL A 33 -14.44 -23.30 26.45
N GLN A 34 -13.74 -22.59 27.32
CA GLN A 34 -13.36 -21.21 27.07
C GLN A 34 -12.50 -21.19 25.80
N ALA A 35 -12.94 -20.42 24.80
CA ALA A 35 -12.17 -20.27 23.57
C ALA A 35 -10.77 -19.75 23.94
N PRO A 36 -9.68 -20.30 23.34
CA PRO A 36 -8.34 -19.80 23.62
C PRO A 36 -8.27 -18.31 23.31
N PRO A 37 -7.53 -17.52 24.10
CA PRO A 37 -7.38 -16.10 23.84
C PRO A 37 -6.85 -15.88 22.41
N PRO A 38 -7.24 -14.79 21.73
CA PRO A 38 -6.72 -14.49 20.41
C PRO A 38 -5.19 -14.46 20.49
N GLY A 39 -4.55 -15.36 19.76
CA GLY A 39 -3.09 -15.44 19.73
C GLY A 39 -2.48 -14.11 19.30
N PRO A 40 -1.21 -13.84 19.67
CA PRO A 40 -0.53 -12.63 19.21
C PRO A 40 -0.65 -12.53 17.68
N PRO A 41 -0.83 -11.32 17.12
CA PRO A 41 -0.98 -11.15 15.68
C PRO A 41 0.23 -11.79 15.00
N ARG A 42 -0.01 -12.86 14.25
CA ARG A 42 1.05 -13.53 13.47
C ARG A 42 1.65 -12.48 12.56
N ALA A 43 2.90 -12.10 12.81
CA ALA A 43 3.68 -11.32 11.87
C ALA A 43 3.74 -12.13 10.59
N TYR A 44 3.04 -11.68 9.55
CA TYR A 44 3.13 -12.28 8.23
C TYR A 44 4.56 -12.03 7.73
N VAL A 45 5.35 -13.10 7.63
CA VAL A 45 6.73 -13.00 7.17
C VAL A 45 6.69 -12.79 5.66
N ASP A 46 7.16 -11.62 5.25
CA ASP A 46 7.11 -11.22 3.86
C ASP A 46 8.06 -12.05 2.98
N VAL A 47 7.51 -12.70 1.95
CA VAL A 47 8.25 -13.38 0.87
C VAL A 47 8.24 -12.58 -0.44
N GLY A 48 8.16 -11.24 -0.32
CA GLY A 48 8.57 -10.29 -1.36
C GLY A 48 7.63 -9.09 -1.55
N LEU A 49 6.43 -9.08 -0.99
CA LEU A 49 5.48 -7.97 -1.08
C LEU A 49 6.02 -6.70 -0.42
N ALA A 50 6.42 -6.77 0.86
CA ALA A 50 7.02 -5.65 1.55
C ALA A 50 8.37 -5.26 0.91
N GLY A 51 9.19 -6.22 0.48
CA GLY A 51 10.41 -5.95 -0.29
C GLY A 51 10.18 -5.10 -1.56
N GLN A 52 9.16 -5.42 -2.35
CA GLN A 52 8.76 -4.63 -3.52
C GLN A 52 8.15 -3.27 -3.12
N ALA A 53 7.29 -3.24 -2.10
CA ALA A 53 6.69 -2.00 -1.58
C ALA A 53 7.74 -1.02 -1.03
N VAL A 54 8.80 -1.52 -0.40
CA VAL A 54 9.92 -0.71 0.08
C VAL A 54 10.66 -0.06 -1.10
N ALA A 55 10.87 -0.78 -2.21
CA ALA A 55 11.54 -0.19 -3.38
C ALA A 55 10.77 1.02 -3.94
N PHE A 56 9.44 0.93 -4.01
CA PHE A 56 8.58 2.05 -4.39
C PHE A 56 8.58 3.19 -3.35
N GLU A 57 8.44 2.88 -2.06
CA GLU A 57 8.46 3.91 -1.00
C GLU A 57 9.78 4.66 -0.99
N ALA A 58 10.90 3.94 -1.01
CA ALA A 58 12.22 4.51 -0.86
C ALA A 58 12.60 5.36 -2.07
N TYR A 59 12.32 4.90 -3.30
CA TYR A 59 12.48 5.73 -4.49
C TYR A 59 11.62 7.00 -4.42
N THR A 60 10.29 6.86 -4.25
CA THR A 60 9.38 8.01 -4.29
C THR A 60 9.68 9.01 -3.18
N ARG A 61 10.03 8.56 -1.98
CA ARG A 61 10.50 9.41 -0.87
C ARG A 61 11.82 10.10 -1.18
N ARG A 62 12.85 9.36 -1.61
CA ARG A 62 14.21 9.91 -1.83
C ARG A 62 14.20 10.93 -2.96
N ALA A 63 13.50 10.64 -4.06
CA ALA A 63 13.33 11.58 -5.17
C ALA A 63 12.48 12.80 -4.76
N ALA A 64 11.35 12.63 -4.05
CA ALA A 64 10.54 13.76 -3.59
C ALA A 64 11.23 14.66 -2.55
N ALA A 65 12.31 14.18 -1.91
CA ALA A 65 13.13 14.90 -0.95
C ALA A 65 14.35 15.61 -1.58
N ILE A 66 14.50 15.59 -2.91
CA ILE A 66 15.52 16.39 -3.61
C ILE A 66 15.22 17.88 -3.40
N ASP A 67 16.19 18.60 -2.85
CA ASP A 67 16.12 20.06 -2.72
C ASP A 67 16.20 20.72 -4.11
N ALA A 68 15.44 21.80 -4.28
CA ALA A 68 15.45 22.62 -5.49
C ALA A 68 16.46 23.79 -5.40
N GLY A 69 17.05 24.05 -4.23
CA GLY A 69 18.02 25.11 -3.96
C GLY A 69 19.43 24.89 -4.52
N PHE A 70 19.57 24.45 -5.78
CA PHE A 70 20.87 24.12 -6.38
C PHE A 70 21.85 25.31 -6.38
N SER A 71 23.00 25.10 -5.74
CA SER A 71 24.15 26.00 -5.66
C SER A 71 25.29 25.62 -6.62
N GLY A 72 25.37 24.36 -7.06
CA GLY A 72 26.40 23.95 -8.02
C GLY A 72 26.33 22.51 -8.57
N PRO A 73 27.29 22.13 -9.44
CA PRO A 73 27.25 20.87 -10.19
C PRO A 73 27.21 19.56 -9.39
N ALA A 74 27.80 19.55 -8.18
CA ALA A 74 27.90 18.33 -7.37
C ALA A 74 26.53 17.86 -6.86
N GLU A 75 25.69 18.80 -6.43
CA GLU A 75 24.32 18.56 -5.97
C GLU A 75 23.45 18.04 -7.13
N ILE A 76 23.62 18.59 -8.34
CA ILE A 76 22.92 18.13 -9.54
C ILE A 76 23.31 16.69 -9.86
N ALA A 77 24.60 16.35 -9.81
CA ALA A 77 25.06 14.98 -10.04
C ALA A 77 24.48 13.99 -9.01
N GLN A 78 24.41 14.36 -7.73
CA GLN A 78 23.79 13.54 -6.69
C GLN A 78 22.28 13.38 -6.88
N ALA A 79 21.59 14.46 -7.24
CA ALA A 79 20.14 14.46 -7.49
C ALA A 79 19.79 13.60 -8.72
N LEU A 80 20.59 13.70 -9.80
CA LEU A 80 20.47 12.83 -10.98
C LEU A 80 20.61 11.35 -10.62
N GLN A 81 21.59 10.96 -9.81
CA GLN A 81 21.72 9.55 -9.38
C GLN A 81 20.54 9.10 -8.51
N THR A 82 20.00 10.00 -7.67
CA THR A 82 18.85 9.71 -6.79
C THR A 82 17.57 9.47 -7.62
N ALA A 83 17.22 10.39 -8.52
CA ALA A 83 16.01 10.28 -9.35
C ALA A 83 16.14 9.24 -10.48
N ALA A 84 17.36 8.95 -10.94
CA ALA A 84 17.62 7.83 -11.84
C ALA A 84 17.35 6.45 -11.20
N GLY A 85 17.37 6.34 -9.87
CA GLY A 85 17.45 5.07 -9.13
C GLY A 85 16.31 4.06 -9.29
N TYR A 86 15.25 4.35 -10.06
CA TYR A 86 14.18 3.38 -10.35
C TYR A 86 14.44 2.57 -11.63
N GLU A 87 14.19 1.26 -11.57
CA GLU A 87 13.97 0.42 -12.75
C GLU A 87 12.45 0.35 -13.01
N PRO A 88 11.95 0.58 -14.24
CA PRO A 88 10.51 0.68 -14.52
C PRO A 88 9.66 -0.53 -14.10
N ARG A 89 10.10 -1.78 -14.30
CA ARG A 89 9.32 -2.98 -13.94
C ARG A 89 9.27 -3.20 -12.43
N GLN A 90 10.38 -2.93 -11.73
CA GLN A 90 10.43 -2.97 -10.27
C GLN A 90 9.54 -1.88 -9.67
N LEU A 91 9.54 -0.66 -10.24
CA LEU A 91 8.69 0.42 -9.74
C LEU A 91 7.20 0.15 -10.03
N GLU A 92 6.87 -0.45 -11.18
CA GLU A 92 5.52 -0.94 -11.51
C GLU A 92 5.03 -1.96 -10.46
N GLY A 93 5.82 -3.00 -10.17
CA GLY A 93 5.51 -4.02 -9.17
C GLY A 93 5.43 -3.46 -7.74
N GLY A 94 6.39 -2.61 -7.39
CA GLY A 94 6.46 -1.94 -6.10
C GLY A 94 5.27 -1.00 -5.84
N MET A 95 4.71 -0.39 -6.88
CA MET A 95 3.50 0.43 -6.78
C MET A 95 2.29 -0.41 -6.37
N VAL A 96 2.04 -1.54 -7.04
CA VAL A 96 0.95 -2.48 -6.65
C VAL A 96 1.21 -3.02 -5.25
N ALA A 97 2.45 -3.37 -4.93
CA ALA A 97 2.83 -3.87 -3.61
C ALA A 97 2.62 -2.84 -2.48
N TYR A 98 2.94 -1.56 -2.73
CA TYR A 98 2.69 -0.48 -1.77
C TYR A 98 1.20 -0.23 -1.55
N GLY A 99 0.40 -0.27 -2.61
CA GLY A 99 -1.06 -0.25 -2.53
C GLY A 99 -1.62 -1.42 -1.72
N ALA A 100 -1.09 -2.63 -1.93
CA ALA A 100 -1.49 -3.84 -1.20
C ALA A 100 -1.15 -3.73 0.30
N MET A 101 0.07 -3.28 0.64
CA MET A 101 0.48 -3.05 2.02
C MET A 101 -0.36 -1.97 2.73
N ALA A 102 -0.84 -0.97 1.99
CA ALA A 102 -1.81 0.02 2.47
C ALA A 102 -3.22 -0.56 2.69
N ALA A 103 -3.69 -1.44 1.78
CA ALA A 103 -4.96 -2.14 1.92
C ALA A 103 -4.98 -3.08 3.15
N LEU A 104 -3.86 -3.75 3.43
CA LEU A 104 -3.69 -4.60 4.63
C LEU A 104 -3.75 -3.83 5.97
N GLN A 105 -3.71 -2.49 5.97
CA GLN A 105 -3.93 -1.68 7.16
C GLN A 105 -5.42 -1.46 7.51
N GLU A 106 -6.36 -1.99 6.72
CA GLU A 106 -7.80 -1.92 7.01
C GLU A 106 -8.26 -3.19 7.75
N PRO A 107 -8.55 -3.13 9.07
CA PRO A 107 -8.80 -4.34 9.87
C PRO A 107 -10.04 -5.12 9.42
N ALA A 108 -11.08 -4.41 8.95
CA ALA A 108 -12.29 -5.03 8.42
C ALA A 108 -11.99 -5.89 7.19
N PHE A 109 -11.07 -5.44 6.32
CA PHE A 109 -10.64 -6.18 5.13
C PHE A 109 -9.83 -7.42 5.48
N VAL A 110 -8.88 -7.30 6.41
CA VAL A 110 -8.08 -8.44 6.89
C VAL A 110 -8.97 -9.49 7.60
N ALA A 111 -9.95 -9.06 8.39
CA ALA A 111 -10.96 -9.96 8.97
C ALA A 111 -11.85 -10.59 7.89
N GLY A 112 -12.27 -9.79 6.90
CA GLY A 112 -13.05 -10.22 5.74
C GLY A 112 -12.36 -11.33 4.96
N ILE A 113 -11.07 -11.21 4.65
CA ILE A 113 -10.28 -12.25 3.97
C ILE A 113 -10.23 -13.54 4.81
N ARG A 114 -9.97 -13.44 6.11
CA ARG A 114 -9.86 -14.61 7.02
C ARG A 114 -11.16 -15.38 7.20
N ALA A 115 -12.31 -14.73 6.99
CA ALA A 115 -13.63 -15.35 7.07
C ALA A 115 -14.02 -16.14 5.80
N GLN A 116 -13.23 -16.07 4.74
CA GLN A 116 -13.58 -16.65 3.43
C GLN A 116 -13.14 -18.11 3.30
N GLY A 117 -13.91 -18.86 2.50
CA GLY A 117 -13.70 -20.28 2.28
C GLY A 117 -12.63 -20.61 1.23
N ARG A 118 -12.46 -21.92 1.00
CA ARG A 118 -11.67 -22.43 -0.13
C ARG A 118 -12.23 -21.88 -1.45
N GLY A 119 -11.35 -21.45 -2.35
CA GLY A 119 -11.71 -20.92 -3.67
C GLY A 119 -11.62 -19.40 -3.82
N LEU A 120 -11.43 -18.62 -2.73
CA LEU A 120 -11.20 -17.17 -2.85
C LEU A 120 -9.95 -16.86 -3.69
N ALA A 121 -8.83 -17.54 -3.46
CA ALA A 121 -7.59 -17.28 -4.19
C ALA A 121 -7.74 -17.46 -5.70
N SER A 122 -8.38 -18.55 -6.15
CA SER A 122 -8.69 -18.77 -7.57
C SER A 122 -9.66 -17.73 -8.15
N ARG A 123 -10.62 -17.23 -7.37
CA ARG A 123 -11.50 -16.13 -7.81
C ARG A 123 -10.70 -14.85 -8.02
N LEU A 124 -9.85 -14.47 -7.06
CA LEU A 124 -9.03 -13.25 -7.12
C LEU A 124 -7.95 -13.29 -8.21
N ALA A 125 -7.42 -14.47 -8.51
CA ALA A 125 -6.46 -14.66 -9.61
C ALA A 125 -7.11 -14.47 -10.99
N ALA A 126 -8.39 -14.80 -11.14
CA ALA A 126 -9.15 -14.62 -12.38
C ALA A 126 -9.80 -13.22 -12.49
N ASP A 127 -10.28 -12.69 -11.36
CA ASP A 127 -10.92 -11.38 -11.23
C ASP A 127 -10.37 -10.63 -10.00
N PRO A 128 -9.37 -9.75 -10.19
CA PRO A 128 -8.85 -8.91 -9.10
C PRO A 128 -9.88 -7.93 -8.53
N GLY A 129 -10.91 -7.56 -9.31
CA GLY A 129 -11.95 -6.62 -8.89
C GLY A 129 -12.81 -7.17 -7.75
N ALA A 130 -13.04 -8.48 -7.73
CA ALA A 130 -13.74 -9.20 -6.66
C ALA A 130 -13.17 -8.97 -5.24
N ALA A 131 -11.94 -8.47 -5.11
CA ALA A 131 -11.37 -8.10 -3.82
C ALA A 131 -12.11 -6.92 -3.16
N MET A 132 -12.77 -6.05 -3.96
CA MET A 132 -13.57 -4.94 -3.43
C MET A 132 -14.89 -5.39 -2.78
N ASP A 133 -15.45 -6.52 -3.22
CA ASP A 133 -16.70 -7.11 -2.69
C ASP A 133 -16.52 -7.71 -1.29
N LEU A 134 -15.28 -7.94 -0.85
CA LEU A 134 -14.98 -8.49 0.47
C LEU A 134 -15.42 -7.50 1.57
N PRO A 135 -15.82 -7.97 2.76
CA PRO A 135 -16.07 -7.08 3.90
C PRO A 135 -14.87 -6.15 4.13
N GLY A 136 -15.09 -4.84 4.18
CA GLY A 136 -14.02 -3.84 4.28
C GLY A 136 -13.26 -3.50 2.98
N GLY A 137 -13.53 -4.18 1.86
CA GLY A 137 -12.87 -4.00 0.58
C GLY A 137 -12.87 -2.54 0.08
N SER A 138 -14.03 -1.89 0.01
CA SER A 138 -14.11 -0.47 -0.38
C SER A 138 -13.31 0.49 0.51
N ALA A 139 -13.17 0.19 1.82
CA ALA A 139 -12.37 0.99 2.74
C ALA A 139 -10.86 0.75 2.53
N ALA A 140 -10.47 -0.49 2.26
CA ALA A 140 -9.10 -0.87 1.90
C ALA A 140 -8.68 -0.27 0.55
N ALA A 141 -9.58 -0.28 -0.44
CA ALA A 141 -9.40 0.40 -1.73
C ALA A 141 -9.19 1.90 -1.55
N ALA A 142 -10.02 2.54 -0.72
CA ALA A 142 -9.89 3.96 -0.44
C ALA A 142 -8.58 4.31 0.27
N ARG A 143 -8.06 3.43 1.13
CA ARG A 143 -6.75 3.59 1.78
C ARG A 143 -5.59 3.39 0.81
N ALA A 144 -5.64 2.34 -0.03
CA ALA A 144 -4.64 2.08 -1.06
C ALA A 144 -4.56 3.23 -2.09
N ASN A 145 -5.72 3.72 -2.56
CA ASN A 145 -5.81 4.85 -3.47
C ASN A 145 -5.19 6.10 -2.85
N ALA A 146 -5.53 6.42 -1.61
CA ALA A 146 -4.97 7.59 -0.93
C ALA A 146 -3.46 7.47 -0.69
N ALA A 147 -2.96 6.29 -0.28
CA ALA A 147 -1.53 6.07 -0.05
C ALA A 147 -0.71 6.25 -1.34
N LEU A 148 -1.19 5.71 -2.46
CA LEU A 148 -0.55 5.87 -3.78
C LEU A 148 -0.66 7.31 -4.29
N ALA A 149 -1.83 7.93 -4.19
CA ALA A 149 -2.06 9.31 -4.63
C ALA A 149 -1.11 10.27 -3.90
N ARG A 150 -0.99 10.18 -2.56
CA ARG A 150 -0.06 11.01 -1.77
C ARG A 150 1.40 10.87 -2.23
N ARG A 151 1.85 9.66 -2.59
CA ARG A 151 3.22 9.42 -3.07
C ARG A 151 3.45 9.94 -4.49
N GLY A 152 2.49 9.71 -5.40
CA GLY A 152 2.53 10.25 -6.75
C GLY A 152 2.50 11.78 -6.78
N GLU A 153 1.56 12.38 -6.03
CA GLU A 153 1.41 13.83 -5.88
C GLU A 153 2.68 14.45 -5.27
N ALA A 154 3.22 13.91 -4.18
CA ALA A 154 4.45 14.43 -3.56
C ALA A 154 5.67 14.40 -4.51
N LEU A 155 5.85 13.30 -5.27
CA LEU A 155 6.93 13.19 -6.25
C LEU A 155 6.70 14.11 -7.47
N ALA A 156 5.46 14.19 -7.97
CA ALA A 156 5.11 15.06 -9.08
C ALA A 156 5.34 16.53 -8.73
N ASP A 157 4.96 16.93 -7.52
CA ASP A 157 5.07 18.29 -7.00
C ASP A 157 6.52 18.68 -6.74
N ALA A 158 7.33 17.76 -6.19
CA ALA A 158 8.78 17.94 -6.08
C ALA A 158 9.43 18.12 -7.46
N GLY A 159 9.05 17.31 -8.45
CA GLY A 159 9.54 17.42 -9.82
C GLY A 159 9.22 18.78 -10.44
N ARG A 160 8.00 19.28 -10.25
CA ARG A 160 7.62 20.64 -10.70
C ARG A 160 8.42 21.75 -10.00
N ARG A 161 8.74 21.61 -8.71
CA ARG A 161 9.64 22.56 -8.00
C ARG A 161 11.07 22.52 -8.53
N VAL A 162 11.64 21.34 -8.74
CA VAL A 162 12.99 21.18 -9.32
C VAL A 162 13.06 21.71 -10.76
N LYS A 163 12.05 21.42 -11.59
CA LYS A 163 11.91 22.03 -12.93
C LYS A 163 11.82 23.55 -12.86
N GLN A 164 11.11 24.11 -11.88
CA GLN A 164 11.04 25.56 -11.70
C GLN A 164 12.40 26.17 -11.31
N ALA A 165 13.18 25.48 -10.48
CA ALA A 165 14.53 25.91 -10.13
C ALA A 165 15.46 25.99 -11.33
N ALA A 166 15.33 25.09 -12.33
CA ALA A 166 16.07 25.19 -13.59
C ALA A 166 15.89 26.57 -14.25
N TYR A 167 14.64 27.03 -14.38
CA TYR A 167 14.34 28.37 -14.92
C TYR A 167 14.86 29.50 -14.03
N SER A 168 14.82 29.34 -12.70
CA SER A 168 15.35 30.35 -11.77
C SER A 168 16.88 30.47 -11.86
N VAL A 169 17.61 29.36 -12.02
CA VAL A 169 19.08 29.37 -12.10
C VAL A 169 19.63 29.59 -13.50
N GLN A 170 18.85 29.43 -14.60
CA GLN A 170 19.35 29.51 -15.99
C GLN A 170 20.10 30.81 -16.35
N HIS A 171 19.91 31.89 -15.58
CA HIS A 171 20.60 33.16 -15.80
C HIS A 171 21.98 33.24 -15.12
N GLN A 172 22.25 32.36 -14.16
CA GLN A 172 23.52 32.31 -13.43
C GLN A 172 24.70 31.90 -14.35
N PRO A 173 25.93 32.39 -14.12
CA PRO A 173 27.09 31.96 -14.93
C PRO A 173 27.43 30.48 -14.75
N TRP A 174 27.35 29.97 -13.52
CA TRP A 174 27.70 28.57 -13.19
C TRP A 174 26.73 27.56 -13.82
N SER A 175 25.45 27.91 -13.95
CA SER A 175 24.42 26.98 -14.44
C SER A 175 24.43 26.86 -15.96
N ARG A 176 24.86 27.91 -16.66
CA ARG A 176 25.10 27.95 -18.10
C ARG A 176 26.45 27.37 -18.52
N ALA A 177 27.33 27.04 -17.57
CA ALA A 177 28.57 26.34 -17.86
C ALA A 177 28.25 25.00 -18.53
N ARG A 178 29.05 24.63 -19.53
CA ARG A 178 28.90 23.37 -20.25
C ARG A 178 29.25 22.21 -19.33
N VAL A 179 28.38 21.21 -19.24
CA VAL A 179 28.63 20.06 -18.36
C VAL A 179 29.78 19.21 -18.93
N PRO A 180 30.86 18.97 -18.18
CA PRO A 180 31.93 18.08 -18.63
C PRO A 180 31.45 16.64 -18.71
N ASN A 181 32.01 15.87 -19.65
CA ASN A 181 31.82 14.42 -19.75
C ASN A 181 30.34 13.95 -19.80
N ALA A 182 29.46 14.71 -20.45
CA ALA A 182 28.00 14.45 -20.52
C ALA A 182 27.64 13.00 -20.89
N ALA A 183 28.37 12.38 -21.82
CA ALA A 183 28.17 10.96 -22.19
C ALA A 183 28.48 9.99 -21.04
N GLN A 184 29.52 10.26 -20.21
CA GLN A 184 29.84 9.45 -19.04
C GLN A 184 28.82 9.65 -17.91
N ARG A 185 28.31 10.88 -17.74
CA ARG A 185 27.20 11.20 -16.81
C ARG A 185 25.94 10.40 -17.18
N LEU A 186 25.54 10.41 -18.45
CA LEU A 186 24.42 9.61 -18.96
C LEU A 186 24.65 8.12 -18.72
N ALA A 187 25.80 7.57 -19.13
CA ALA A 187 26.12 6.17 -18.91
C ALA A 187 26.21 5.76 -17.41
N ALA A 188 26.41 6.70 -16.49
CA ALA A 188 26.26 6.46 -15.05
C ALA A 188 24.78 6.40 -14.64
N VAL A 189 23.96 7.36 -15.08
CA VAL A 189 22.50 7.39 -14.87
C VAL A 189 21.80 6.13 -15.41
N GLU A 190 22.20 5.66 -16.58
CA GLU A 190 21.65 4.45 -17.21
C GLU A 190 22.00 3.19 -16.40
N ARG A 191 23.26 3.04 -15.97
CA ARG A 191 23.69 1.91 -15.12
C ARG A 191 22.97 1.90 -13.77
N THR A 192 22.80 3.06 -13.15
CA THR A 192 22.03 3.21 -11.89
C THR A 192 20.56 2.83 -12.10
N SER A 193 19.95 3.25 -13.22
CA SER A 193 18.57 2.88 -13.58
C SER A 193 18.40 1.38 -13.84
N ALA A 194 19.42 0.72 -14.41
CA ALA A 194 19.38 -0.69 -14.76
C ALA A 194 19.63 -1.64 -13.57
N GLY A 195 20.32 -1.18 -12.52
CA GLY A 195 20.65 -2.01 -11.35
C GLY A 195 19.45 -2.37 -10.45
N GLY A 196 18.37 -1.60 -10.54
CA GLY A 196 17.23 -1.68 -9.64
C GLY A 196 17.55 -1.17 -8.22
N TYR A 197 16.50 -0.80 -7.50
CA TYR A 197 16.62 -0.39 -6.11
C TYR A 197 16.82 -1.59 -5.18
N ARG A 198 17.74 -1.47 -4.22
CA ARG A 198 17.98 -2.47 -3.18
C ARG A 198 17.66 -1.87 -1.81
N PRO A 199 16.60 -2.31 -1.12
CA PRO A 199 16.25 -1.84 0.22
C PRO A 199 17.38 -1.92 1.25
N ASP A 200 17.49 -0.89 2.09
CA ASP A 200 18.23 -0.97 3.35
C ASP A 200 17.28 -1.28 4.53
N PRO A 201 17.79 -1.75 5.70
CA PRO A 201 16.94 -2.08 6.84
C PRO A 201 16.14 -0.89 7.40
N ALA A 202 16.60 0.35 7.23
CA ALA A 202 15.90 1.53 7.71
C ALA A 202 14.70 1.90 6.81
N ASP A 203 14.74 1.55 5.52
CA ASP A 203 13.61 1.75 4.62
C ASP A 203 12.36 0.96 5.04
N HIS A 204 12.49 -0.22 5.66
CA HIS A 204 11.34 -0.98 6.19
C HIS A 204 10.58 -0.20 7.28
N ALA A 205 11.30 0.42 8.22
CA ALA A 205 10.68 1.26 9.26
C ALA A 205 10.00 2.50 8.65
N ARG A 206 10.59 3.08 7.59
CA ARG A 206 10.01 4.21 6.85
C ARG A 206 8.75 3.81 6.07
N LEU A 207 8.71 2.60 5.50
CA LEU A 207 7.50 2.03 4.91
C LEU A 207 6.38 1.90 5.94
N THR A 208 6.65 1.33 7.11
CA THR A 208 5.64 1.24 8.20
C THR A 208 5.11 2.61 8.60
N ALA A 209 6.00 3.60 8.78
CA ALA A 209 5.60 4.98 9.11
C ALA A 209 4.75 5.63 8.00
N ALA A 210 5.11 5.41 6.72
CA ALA A 210 4.37 5.92 5.57
C ALA A 210 2.95 5.33 5.43
N LEU A 211 2.78 4.06 5.80
CA LEU A 211 1.51 3.35 5.73
C LEU A 211 0.61 3.58 6.95
N ALA A 212 1.15 4.05 8.07
CA ALA A 212 0.39 4.35 9.29
C ALA A 212 -0.70 5.42 9.07
N ASP A 213 -0.47 6.36 8.14
CA ASP A 213 -1.42 7.40 7.73
C ASP A 213 -2.77 6.81 7.28
N SER A 214 -3.83 7.25 7.98
CA SER A 214 -5.21 6.79 7.84
C SER A 214 -6.04 7.51 6.75
N GLY A 215 -5.43 8.36 5.94
CA GLY A 215 -6.11 9.07 4.85
C GLY A 215 -6.78 8.12 3.85
N ARG A 216 -7.98 8.48 3.38
CA ARG A 216 -8.81 7.71 2.44
C ARG A 216 -9.23 8.57 1.24
N ARG A 217 -9.31 7.97 0.06
CA ARG A 217 -9.65 8.61 -1.21
C ARG A 217 -10.54 7.68 -2.02
N ALA A 218 -11.76 8.10 -2.35
CA ALA A 218 -12.68 7.30 -3.14
C ALA A 218 -12.20 7.13 -4.59
N GLY A 219 -12.60 6.01 -5.20
CA GLY A 219 -12.30 5.66 -6.60
C GLY A 219 -11.55 4.32 -6.71
N SER A 220 -11.96 3.51 -7.68
CA SER A 220 -11.21 2.31 -8.09
C SER A 220 -10.40 2.58 -9.36
N SER A 221 -9.35 1.79 -9.55
CA SER A 221 -8.62 1.64 -10.81
C SER A 221 -8.09 0.20 -10.92
N PRO A 222 -7.65 -0.23 -12.11
CA PRO A 222 -7.01 -1.54 -12.27
C PRO A 222 -5.76 -1.76 -11.41
N VAL A 223 -5.11 -0.69 -10.92
CA VAL A 223 -3.98 -0.79 -9.97
C VAL A 223 -4.48 -0.94 -8.54
N ILE A 224 -5.59 -0.30 -8.16
CA ILE A 224 -6.21 -0.47 -6.83
C ILE A 224 -6.84 -1.86 -6.69
N GLU A 225 -7.52 -2.35 -7.72
CA GLU A 225 -8.09 -3.70 -7.78
C GLU A 225 -7.00 -4.77 -7.62
N ARG A 226 -5.92 -4.66 -8.42
CA ARG A 226 -4.74 -5.53 -8.26
C ARG A 226 -4.10 -5.40 -6.89
N SER A 227 -3.99 -4.19 -6.33
CA SER A 227 -3.45 -3.98 -4.98
C SER A 227 -4.25 -4.75 -3.92
N LEU A 228 -5.58 -4.72 -3.99
CA LEU A 228 -6.44 -5.45 -3.05
C LEU A 228 -6.39 -6.96 -3.28
N ALA A 229 -6.37 -7.42 -4.52
CA ALA A 229 -6.21 -8.84 -4.84
C ALA A 229 -4.86 -9.38 -4.36
N VAL A 230 -3.76 -8.66 -4.61
CA VAL A 230 -2.41 -8.97 -4.11
C VAL A 230 -2.39 -9.01 -2.58
N ALA A 231 -3.01 -8.03 -1.90
CA ALA A 231 -3.14 -8.02 -0.45
C ALA A 231 -3.86 -9.27 0.07
N ALA A 232 -5.01 -9.62 -0.51
CA ALA A 232 -5.80 -10.77 -0.12
C ALA A 232 -5.09 -12.10 -0.42
N LEU A 233 -4.49 -12.27 -1.60
CA LEU A 233 -3.73 -13.46 -1.98
C LEU A 233 -2.51 -13.66 -1.08
N THR A 234 -1.79 -12.59 -0.76
CA THR A 234 -0.70 -12.61 0.23
C THR A 234 -1.23 -13.03 1.60
N ALA A 235 -2.32 -12.44 2.09
CA ALA A 235 -2.92 -12.83 3.38
C ALA A 235 -3.44 -14.28 3.42
N LEU A 236 -3.69 -14.91 2.26
CA LEU A 236 -4.06 -16.32 2.10
C LEU A 236 -2.83 -17.25 1.92
N GLY A 237 -1.63 -16.72 1.70
CA GLY A 237 -0.41 -17.47 1.41
C GLY A 237 -0.26 -17.95 -0.04
N ASP A 238 -0.99 -17.34 -0.99
CA ASP A 238 -0.84 -17.63 -2.42
C ASP A 238 0.11 -16.61 -3.10
N ASP A 239 1.39 -16.72 -2.77
CA ASP A 239 2.44 -15.84 -3.33
C ASP A 239 2.63 -16.06 -4.85
N GLY A 240 2.14 -17.17 -5.40
CA GLY A 240 2.16 -17.45 -6.83
C GLY A 240 1.20 -16.53 -7.58
N ALA A 241 -0.08 -16.55 -7.18
CA ALA A 241 -1.09 -15.66 -7.72
C ALA A 241 -0.85 -14.18 -7.35
N ALA A 242 -0.35 -13.89 -6.14
CA ALA A 242 0.00 -12.52 -5.77
C ALA A 242 1.04 -11.91 -6.72
N ARG A 243 2.10 -12.66 -7.08
CA ARG A 243 3.14 -12.18 -8.01
C ARG A 243 2.67 -12.02 -9.45
N SER A 244 1.67 -12.79 -9.92
CA SER A 244 1.13 -12.62 -11.28
C SER A 244 0.35 -11.30 -11.44
N LEU A 245 -0.28 -10.82 -10.36
CA LEU A 245 -1.06 -9.59 -10.34
C LEU A 245 -0.25 -8.31 -10.04
N MET A 246 1.07 -8.38 -9.85
CA MET A 246 1.91 -7.19 -9.59
C MET A 246 2.14 -6.29 -10.83
N ARG A 247 1.59 -6.62 -12.01
CA ARG A 247 1.79 -5.83 -13.24
C ARG A 247 0.53 -5.10 -13.67
N ASP A 248 0.68 -3.85 -14.08
CA ASP A 248 -0.34 -3.08 -14.80
C ASP A 248 0.29 -2.52 -16.09
N PRO A 249 -0.07 -3.06 -17.28
CA PRO A 249 0.57 -2.69 -18.54
C PRO A 249 0.55 -1.18 -18.85
N LYS A 250 -0.49 -0.45 -18.43
CA LYS A 250 -0.64 0.99 -18.67
C LYS A 250 0.32 1.79 -17.79
N SER A 251 0.32 1.55 -16.48
CA SER A 251 1.25 2.20 -15.56
C SER A 251 2.71 1.85 -15.86
N GLY A 252 2.99 0.58 -16.16
CA GLY A 252 4.32 0.15 -16.59
C GLY A 252 4.79 0.84 -17.87
N MET A 253 3.89 1.08 -18.83
CA MET A 253 4.22 1.81 -20.07
C MET A 253 4.55 3.27 -19.78
N CYS A 254 3.74 3.96 -18.99
CA CYS A 254 4.00 5.33 -18.53
C CYS A 254 5.38 5.46 -17.85
N LEU A 255 5.72 4.54 -16.94
CA LEU A 255 7.03 4.53 -16.27
C LEU A 255 8.21 4.26 -17.21
N ARG A 256 8.02 3.46 -18.27
CA ARG A 256 9.04 3.24 -19.31
C ARG A 256 9.21 4.47 -20.20
N GLU A 257 8.12 5.14 -20.57
CA GLU A 257 8.14 6.40 -21.33
C GLU A 257 8.83 7.52 -20.54
N ALA A 258 8.49 7.69 -19.25
CA ALA A 258 9.16 8.66 -18.37
C ALA A 258 10.68 8.42 -18.30
N LYS A 259 11.11 7.17 -18.11
CA LYS A 259 12.54 6.80 -18.10
C LYS A 259 13.22 7.09 -19.44
N LEU A 260 12.56 6.76 -20.55
CA LEU A 260 13.05 7.01 -21.90
C LEU A 260 13.21 8.52 -22.19
N ASN A 261 12.20 9.31 -21.85
CA ASN A 261 12.23 10.77 -21.99
C ASN A 261 13.36 11.40 -21.16
N PHE A 262 13.59 10.88 -19.95
CA PHE A 262 14.69 11.33 -19.10
C PHE A 262 16.06 11.10 -19.74
N HIS A 263 16.30 9.90 -20.28
CA HIS A 263 17.57 9.59 -20.94
C HIS A 263 17.76 10.44 -22.21
N GLN A 264 16.71 10.62 -23.02
CA GLN A 264 16.78 11.47 -24.22
C GLN A 264 17.07 12.95 -23.89
N CYS A 265 16.38 13.49 -22.88
CA CYS A 265 16.61 14.85 -22.39
C CYS A 265 18.05 15.00 -21.87
N LEU A 266 18.53 14.07 -21.04
CA LEU A 266 19.87 14.13 -20.46
C LEU A 266 20.98 13.90 -21.51
N ALA A 267 20.67 13.24 -22.63
CA ALA A 267 21.57 13.09 -23.77
C ALA A 267 21.69 14.38 -24.60
N SER A 268 20.63 15.19 -24.67
CA SER A 268 20.64 16.49 -25.36
C SER A 268 21.08 17.67 -24.48
N ALA A 269 21.02 17.54 -23.15
CA ALA A 269 21.42 18.55 -22.19
C ALA A 269 22.93 18.88 -22.25
N GLY A 270 23.24 20.14 -22.60
CA GLY A 270 24.60 20.68 -22.69
C GLY A 270 25.05 21.46 -21.46
N THR A 271 24.12 21.98 -20.66
CA THR A 271 24.37 22.87 -19.51
C THR A 271 23.77 22.34 -18.20
N HIS A 272 24.21 22.88 -17.07
CA HIS A 272 23.75 22.42 -15.76
C HIS A 272 22.27 22.76 -15.47
N TYR A 273 21.72 23.88 -15.99
CA TYR A 273 20.29 24.15 -15.84
C TYR A 273 19.42 23.18 -16.67
N GLU A 274 19.92 22.67 -17.80
CA GLU A 274 19.24 21.63 -18.59
C GLU A 274 19.23 20.28 -17.86
N ASP A 275 20.33 19.91 -17.20
CA ASP A 275 20.35 18.73 -16.31
C ASP A 275 19.28 18.82 -15.20
N ILE A 276 19.13 20.00 -14.56
CA ILE A 276 18.08 20.24 -13.56
C ILE A 276 16.67 20.15 -14.18
N TYR A 277 16.49 20.65 -15.41
CA TYR A 277 15.22 20.57 -16.13
C TYR A 277 14.83 19.11 -16.42
N CYS A 278 15.76 18.32 -16.96
CA CYS A 278 15.54 16.91 -17.28
C CYS A 278 15.26 16.08 -16.00
N LEU A 279 15.98 16.36 -14.92
CA LEU A 279 15.76 15.82 -13.58
C LEU A 279 14.32 16.11 -13.10
N GLY A 280 13.95 17.39 -13.02
CA GLY A 280 12.67 17.82 -12.47
C GLY A 280 11.46 17.33 -13.28
N LEU A 281 11.56 17.37 -14.61
CA LEU A 281 10.48 16.90 -15.48
C LEU A 281 10.42 15.38 -15.58
N HIS A 282 11.41 14.74 -16.19
CA HIS A 282 11.28 13.36 -16.65
C HIS A 282 11.72 12.32 -15.61
N ALA A 283 12.64 12.67 -14.70
CA ALA A 283 13.02 11.77 -13.61
C ALA A 283 12.13 11.91 -12.35
N MET A 284 11.33 12.97 -12.25
CA MET A 284 10.51 13.25 -11.06
C MET A 284 9.04 13.53 -11.39
N ALA A 285 8.73 14.57 -12.16
CA ALA A 285 7.34 14.96 -12.43
C ALA A 285 6.56 13.87 -13.19
N ASP A 286 7.13 13.34 -14.28
CA ASP A 286 6.52 12.31 -15.11
C ASP A 286 6.25 10.99 -14.35
N PRO A 287 7.21 10.35 -13.65
CA PRO A 287 6.93 9.13 -12.90
C PRO A 287 5.99 9.37 -11.71
N GLY A 288 6.03 10.56 -11.08
CA GLY A 288 5.02 10.96 -10.10
C GLY A 288 3.62 11.02 -10.71
N GLN A 289 3.49 11.64 -11.89
CA GLN A 289 2.23 11.73 -12.62
C GLN A 289 1.73 10.35 -13.09
N CYS A 290 2.61 9.43 -13.50
CA CYS A 290 2.25 8.04 -13.79
C CYS A 290 1.59 7.34 -12.58
N VAL A 291 2.10 7.56 -11.36
CA VAL A 291 1.50 7.04 -10.13
C VAL A 291 0.14 7.70 -9.85
N VAL A 292 0.00 9.01 -10.07
CA VAL A 292 -1.31 9.70 -9.92
C VAL A 292 -2.33 9.22 -10.95
N ASP A 293 -1.92 8.98 -12.20
CA ASP A 293 -2.81 8.41 -13.22
C ASP A 293 -3.15 6.94 -13.00
N ALA A 294 -2.31 6.22 -12.26
CA ALA A 294 -2.60 4.86 -11.79
C ALA A 294 -3.71 4.82 -10.73
N THR A 295 -3.95 5.89 -9.95
CA THR A 295 -5.04 5.92 -8.93
C THR A 295 -6.38 6.43 -9.48
N ARG A 296 -6.40 6.92 -10.73
CA ARG A 296 -7.61 7.42 -11.39
C ARG A 296 -8.40 6.27 -12.03
N PRO A 297 -9.75 6.29 -11.99
CA PRO A 297 -10.56 5.36 -12.75
C PRO A 297 -10.17 5.34 -14.23
N ALA A 298 -10.30 4.17 -14.86
CA ALA A 298 -10.21 4.09 -16.31
C ALA A 298 -11.26 5.04 -16.91
N ARG A 299 -10.83 5.98 -17.76
CA ARG A 299 -11.78 6.82 -18.49
C ARG A 299 -12.58 5.88 -19.39
N VAL A 300 -13.85 5.67 -19.08
CA VAL A 300 -14.78 5.03 -20.00
C VAL A 300 -14.77 5.89 -21.26
N ARG A 301 -14.23 5.36 -22.36
CA ARG A 301 -14.50 5.93 -23.68
C ARG A 301 -16.00 5.75 -23.89
N GLN A 302 -16.76 6.80 -23.61
CA GLN A 302 -18.08 6.95 -24.22
C GLN A 302 -17.82 6.92 -25.73
N ALA A 303 -18.18 5.80 -26.36
CA ALA A 303 -18.30 5.77 -27.79
C ALA A 303 -19.42 6.75 -28.12
N ARG A 304 -19.06 7.92 -28.67
CA ARG A 304 -20.01 8.72 -29.43
C ARG A 304 -20.46 7.84 -30.58
N LEU A 305 -21.70 7.40 -30.49
CA LEU A 305 -22.48 6.96 -31.63
C LEU A 305 -23.12 8.24 -32.19
N ASP A 306 -22.26 9.06 -32.81
CA ASP A 306 -22.64 10.19 -33.67
C ASP A 306 -22.36 9.74 -35.12
#